data_AF-A0A944GGX8-F1
#
_entry.id   AF-A0A944GGX8-F1
#
_cell.length_a   1.000
_cell.length_b   1.000
_cell.length_c   1.000
_cell.angle_alpha   90.00
_cell.angle_beta   90.00
_cell.angle_gamma   90.00
#
_symmetry.space_group_name_H-M   'P 1'
#
loop_
_entity.id
_entity.type
_entity.pdbx_description
1 polymer ?
#
loop_
_entity_poly.entity_id
_entity_poly.type
_entity_poly.pdbx_seq_one_letter_code
_entity_poly.pdbx_strand_id
1 'polypeptide(L)'
;MLKKLRITIATLVFVAFIVLFLGIRFFPDIAWLSFISEIQLAPAIASINVVALVILCVVTLLFGRIYCSILCPLGIFQDMASRLKPRKKKPYRYWRNGHTMRFIKLGIALTWLASFILGIGAIWGALDPYAIFSRMLAHNIAPGFDKHMGATGAVPDVALWSQGLGIASIAFAAVSIIAIAVVAFFTGRGYCTTVCPVGTILGYIGKYSLFGIRIDAQKCRHCKCCERRCKSHCLDVAKRADEEAASKDMVDRSRCIACMNCLESCKFGALRYGLRAKVKEITPEKNCIKDCIIVDSRSTDENEKGKEDCTAGTGCNAVDPPIPALESANLPIEKGTETASLDGDIDKGIDDEKRVAFKTIVAGAMVMGASLYANAGLAAPSKKRSDKGKIARKDLTPREHAVFPPSSDSVRDLIKRCTGCGLCARICPNHVIYFPMTANVHVLQPRMRFDYGACRPSCNACTRVCPTGALRELAPSEKANHRIGRAVVDRSLCVNYTTPSTQCRACGRMCPYGAITHTESTRANGKPCMIPTVDPNKCVGCGTCEYVCAARPIAAIHVEGEAAHQRSQVQSV
;
A
#
# COMPACT_ATOMS: atom_id res chain seq x y z
N MET A 1 9.24 -0.29 23.57
CA MET A 1 8.56 0.05 24.84
C MET A 1 7.11 0.46 24.63
N LEU A 2 6.80 1.43 23.76
CA LEU A 2 5.43 1.93 23.52
C LEU A 2 4.36 0.86 23.28
N LYS A 3 4.65 -0.18 22.48
CA LYS A 3 3.70 -1.27 22.24
C LYS A 3 3.41 -2.11 23.50
N LYS A 4 4.43 -2.40 24.32
CA LYS A 4 4.26 -3.15 25.57
C LYS A 4 3.36 -2.37 26.53
N LEU A 5 3.66 -1.10 26.76
CA LEU A 5 2.85 -0.19 27.57
C LEU A 5 1.39 -0.16 27.10
N ARG A 6 1.17 0.03 25.79
CA ARG A 6 -0.17 0.04 25.18
C ARG A 6 -0.93 -1.27 25.41
N ILE A 7 -0.25 -2.41 25.32
CA ILE A 7 -0.86 -3.73 25.57
C ILE A 7 -1.20 -3.88 27.05
N THR A 8 -0.31 -3.49 27.97
CA THR A 8 -0.55 -3.56 29.42
C THR A 8 -1.78 -2.75 29.81
N ILE A 9 -1.88 -1.48 29.37
CA ILE A 9 -3.04 -0.63 29.67
C ILE A 9 -4.32 -1.23 29.05
N ALA A 10 -4.27 -1.67 27.79
CA ALA A 10 -5.42 -2.30 27.14
C ALA A 10 -5.89 -3.57 27.87
N THR A 11 -4.96 -4.40 28.38
CA THR A 11 -5.30 -5.59 29.16
C THR A 11 -5.94 -5.21 30.49
N LEU A 12 -5.42 -4.20 31.20
CA LEU A 12 -6.02 -3.72 32.44
C LEU A 12 -7.45 -3.19 32.21
N VAL A 13 -7.65 -2.36 31.19
CA VAL A 13 -8.99 -1.85 30.81
C VAL A 13 -9.93 -2.99 30.42
N PHE A 14 -9.45 -3.99 29.69
CA PHE A 14 -10.27 -5.14 29.29
C PHE A 14 -10.69 -6.00 30.48
N VAL A 15 -9.78 -6.25 31.42
CA VAL A 15 -10.09 -6.98 32.67
C VAL A 15 -11.08 -6.20 33.51
N ALA A 16 -10.87 -4.88 33.68
CA ALA A 16 -11.81 -3.98 34.35
C ALA A 16 -13.22 -4.05 33.75
N PHE A 17 -13.34 -4.07 32.42
CA PHE A 17 -14.62 -4.25 31.74
C PHE A 17 -15.26 -5.62 32.02
N ILE A 18 -14.48 -6.71 31.96
CA ILE A 18 -14.99 -8.05 32.27
C ILE A 18 -15.50 -8.12 33.71
N VAL A 19 -14.77 -7.57 34.67
CA VAL A 19 -15.16 -7.54 36.09
C VAL A 19 -16.46 -6.76 36.29
N LEU A 20 -16.57 -5.58 35.66
CA LEU A 20 -17.78 -4.74 35.71
C LEU A 20 -19.02 -5.49 35.18
N PHE A 21 -18.89 -6.19 34.05
CA PHE A 21 -20.03 -6.85 33.41
C PHE A 21 -20.36 -8.24 33.96
N LEU A 22 -19.39 -8.96 34.54
CA LEU A 22 -19.65 -10.24 35.23
C LEU A 22 -20.17 -10.05 36.65
N GLY A 23 -20.41 -8.81 37.10
CA GLY A 23 -21.05 -8.54 38.39
C GLY A 23 -20.29 -9.10 39.59
N ILE A 24 -18.96 -9.25 39.49
CA ILE A 24 -18.13 -9.85 40.54
C ILE A 24 -18.14 -8.91 41.75
N ARG A 25 -19.04 -9.18 42.71
CA ARG A 25 -19.27 -8.43 43.95
C ARG A 25 -18.09 -8.38 44.94
N PHE A 26 -16.92 -8.95 44.61
CA PHE A 26 -15.76 -8.95 45.51
C PHE A 26 -15.21 -7.55 45.84
N PHE A 27 -15.57 -6.51 45.08
CA PHE A 27 -15.12 -5.13 45.32
C PHE A 27 -16.30 -4.14 45.29
N PRO A 28 -17.02 -3.97 46.41
CA PRO A 28 -18.25 -3.16 46.47
C PRO A 28 -18.05 -1.65 46.25
N ASP A 29 -16.85 -1.11 46.48
CA ASP A 29 -16.61 0.35 46.52
C ASP A 29 -15.99 0.94 45.25
N ILE A 30 -16.01 0.21 44.14
CA ILE A 30 -15.39 0.69 42.91
C ILE A 30 -16.35 1.55 42.08
N ALA A 31 -16.75 2.70 42.61
CA ALA A 31 -17.49 3.72 41.86
C ALA A 31 -16.73 4.18 40.59
N TRP A 32 -15.40 4.05 40.57
CA TRP A 32 -14.56 4.45 39.44
C TRP A 32 -14.63 3.50 38.22
N LEU A 33 -15.12 2.25 38.35
CA LEU A 33 -15.27 1.36 37.19
C LEU A 33 -16.46 1.78 36.31
N SER A 34 -17.54 2.30 36.90
CA SER A 34 -18.71 2.83 36.17
C SER A 34 -18.34 3.99 35.24
N PHE A 35 -17.34 4.79 35.65
CA PHE A 35 -16.79 5.85 34.80
C PHE A 35 -16.18 5.32 33.49
N ILE A 36 -15.68 4.08 33.45
CA ILE A 36 -15.12 3.47 32.22
C ILE A 36 -16.21 3.17 31.19
N SER A 37 -17.42 2.82 31.63
CA SER A 37 -18.58 2.68 30.73
C SER A 37 -19.09 4.03 30.21
N GLU A 38 -19.11 5.05 31.07
CA GLU A 38 -19.59 6.39 30.71
C GLU A 38 -18.65 7.12 29.73
N ILE A 39 -17.34 6.86 29.82
CA ILE A 39 -16.34 7.47 28.92
C ILE A 39 -16.35 6.87 27.51
N GLN A 40 -17.14 5.83 27.24
CA GLN A 40 -17.29 5.28 25.89
C GLN A 40 -18.08 6.25 25.01
N LEU A 41 -17.74 6.38 23.72
CA LEU A 41 -18.31 7.43 22.87
C LEU A 41 -19.84 7.39 22.78
N ALA A 42 -20.44 6.20 22.65
CA ALA A 42 -21.89 6.08 22.51
C ALA A 42 -22.64 6.40 23.82
N PRO A 43 -22.29 5.83 24.99
CA PRO A 43 -22.80 6.28 26.28
C PRO A 43 -22.58 7.78 26.56
N ALA A 44 -21.43 8.34 26.19
CA ALA A 44 -21.14 9.77 26.37
C ALA A 44 -22.06 10.66 25.51
N ILE A 45 -22.40 10.23 24.28
CA ILE A 45 -23.40 10.92 23.45
C ILE A 45 -24.80 10.77 24.05
N ALA A 46 -25.16 9.56 24.48
CA ALA A 46 -26.50 9.28 25.03
C ALA A 46 -26.79 10.03 26.34
N SER A 47 -25.77 10.20 27.19
CA SER A 47 -25.86 10.94 28.45
C SER A 47 -25.53 12.43 28.31
N ILE A 48 -25.19 12.91 27.11
CA ILE A 48 -24.73 14.29 26.86
C ILE A 48 -23.58 14.66 27.82
N ASN A 49 -22.68 13.71 28.10
CA ASN A 49 -21.54 13.93 28.98
C ASN A 49 -20.46 14.71 28.23
N VAL A 50 -20.57 16.04 28.26
CA VAL A 50 -19.68 16.96 27.54
C VAL A 50 -18.22 16.76 27.93
N VAL A 51 -17.94 16.51 29.22
CA VAL A 51 -16.58 16.31 29.72
C VAL A 51 -15.93 15.09 29.06
N ALA A 52 -16.64 13.94 29.03
CA ALA A 52 -16.15 12.74 28.37
C ALA A 52 -15.94 12.95 26.87
N LEU A 53 -16.87 13.64 26.19
CA LEU A 53 -16.76 13.94 24.75
C LEU A 53 -15.56 14.83 24.43
N VAL A 54 -15.33 15.88 25.22
CA VAL A 54 -14.18 16.79 25.07
C VAL A 54 -12.88 16.04 25.29
N ILE A 55 -12.78 15.23 26.36
CA ILE A 55 -11.58 14.42 26.63
C ILE A 55 -11.30 13.46 25.47
N LEU A 56 -12.31 12.75 24.97
CA LEU A 56 -12.16 11.85 23.83
C LEU A 56 -11.69 12.59 22.57
N CYS A 57 -12.25 13.77 22.29
CA CYS A 57 -11.85 14.61 21.16
C CYS A 57 -10.39 15.08 21.30
N VAL A 58 -10.00 15.60 22.47
CA VAL A 58 -8.63 16.07 22.75
C VAL A 58 -7.64 14.91 22.62
N VAL A 59 -7.89 13.78 23.27
CA VAL A 59 -7.03 12.58 23.16
C VAL A 59 -6.91 12.11 21.70
N THR A 60 -8.01 12.19 20.93
CA THR A 60 -8.02 11.79 19.52
C THR A 60 -7.25 12.78 18.63
N LEU A 61 -7.31 14.07 18.92
CA LEU A 61 -6.50 15.10 18.24
C LEU A 61 -5.02 15.03 18.64
N LEU A 62 -4.70 14.60 19.85
CA LEU A 62 -3.31 14.41 20.26
C LEU A 62 -2.72 13.15 19.64
N PHE A 63 -3.34 11.99 19.83
CA PHE A 63 -2.73 10.68 19.54
C PHE A 63 -3.34 9.91 18.37
N GLY A 64 -4.37 10.46 17.72
CA GLY A 64 -5.16 9.80 16.67
C GLY A 64 -6.22 8.87 17.24
N ARG A 65 -6.62 7.81 16.51
CA ARG A 65 -7.64 6.84 16.99
C ARG A 65 -7.10 5.86 18.05
N ILE A 66 -6.34 6.34 19.04
CA ILE A 66 -5.76 5.50 20.09
C ILE A 66 -6.83 4.83 20.98
N TYR A 67 -8.00 5.48 21.12
CA TYR A 67 -9.18 4.95 21.81
C TYR A 67 -9.54 3.52 21.37
N CYS A 68 -9.59 3.26 20.05
CA CYS A 68 -9.91 1.94 19.50
C CYS A 68 -8.89 0.84 19.87
N SER A 69 -7.71 1.23 20.38
CA SER A 69 -6.63 0.31 20.72
C SER A 69 -6.44 0.08 22.22
N ILE A 70 -6.92 1.00 23.08
CA ILE A 70 -6.73 0.99 24.55
C ILE A 70 -8.05 0.94 25.31
N LEU A 71 -9.05 1.73 24.90
CA LEU A 71 -10.27 1.95 25.69
C LEU A 71 -11.47 1.14 25.19
N CYS A 72 -11.57 0.93 23.87
CA CYS A 72 -12.69 0.20 23.28
C CYS A 72 -12.55 -1.32 23.50
N PRO A 73 -13.47 -1.98 24.23
CA PRO A 73 -13.35 -3.40 24.54
C PRO A 73 -13.53 -4.29 23.30
N LEU A 74 -14.43 -3.92 22.37
CA LEU A 74 -14.55 -4.60 21.08
C LEU A 74 -13.25 -4.53 20.26
N GLY A 75 -12.58 -3.38 20.28
CA GLY A 75 -11.30 -3.19 19.59
C GLY A 75 -10.20 -4.10 20.14
N ILE A 76 -10.19 -4.33 21.47
CA ILE A 76 -9.26 -5.23 22.15
C ILE A 76 -9.59 -6.69 21.82
N PHE A 77 -10.88 -7.05 21.83
CA PHE A 77 -11.37 -8.37 21.42
C PHE A 77 -10.92 -8.72 20.00
N GLN A 78 -11.08 -7.80 19.04
CA GLN A 78 -10.56 -7.99 17.67
C GLN A 78 -9.03 -8.17 17.64
N ASP A 79 -8.31 -7.45 18.51
CA ASP A 79 -6.86 -7.55 18.64
C ASP A 79 -6.40 -8.90 19.21
N MET A 80 -7.24 -9.56 20.03
CA MET A 80 -7.03 -10.92 20.54
C MET A 80 -7.39 -11.97 19.48
N ALA A 81 -8.57 -11.88 18.86
CA ALA A 81 -9.00 -12.80 17.80
C ALA A 81 -8.00 -12.83 16.64
N SER A 82 -7.42 -11.67 16.27
CA SER A 82 -6.42 -11.59 15.22
C SER A 82 -5.06 -12.23 15.60
N ARG A 83 -4.80 -12.51 16.88
CA ARG A 83 -3.54 -13.16 17.34
C ARG A 83 -3.59 -14.68 17.20
N LEU A 84 -4.78 -15.26 17.12
CA LEU A 84 -4.98 -16.70 16.91
C LEU A 84 -4.50 -17.16 15.53
N LYS A 85 -4.24 -16.23 14.61
CA LYS A 85 -3.74 -16.54 13.27
C LYS A 85 -2.28 -17.05 13.31
N PRO A 86 -1.95 -18.16 12.62
CA PRO A 86 -0.62 -18.75 12.66
C PRO A 86 0.46 -17.74 12.23
N ARG A 87 1.58 -17.70 12.97
CA ARG A 87 2.70 -16.77 12.74
C ARG A 87 3.31 -16.86 11.32
N LYS A 88 3.19 -18.02 10.65
CA LYS A 88 3.71 -18.24 9.28
C LYS A 88 2.92 -17.49 8.19
N LYS A 89 1.66 -17.09 8.44
CA LYS A 89 0.83 -16.37 7.45
C LYS A 89 1.08 -14.86 7.57
N LYS A 90 1.59 -14.22 6.52
CA LYS A 90 1.78 -12.75 6.42
C LYS A 90 0.49 -12.12 5.86
N PRO A 91 -0.52 -11.77 6.68
CA PRO A 91 -1.91 -11.86 6.25
C PRO A 91 -2.53 -10.56 5.77
N TYR A 92 -1.89 -9.42 6.07
CA TYR A 92 -2.47 -8.11 5.81
C TYR A 92 -1.75 -7.45 4.64
N ARG A 93 -2.53 -6.81 3.77
CA ARG A 93 -2.02 -6.04 2.63
C ARG A 93 -2.72 -4.70 2.61
N TYR A 94 -2.02 -3.65 2.24
CA TYR A 94 -2.66 -2.35 2.11
C TYR A 94 -3.78 -2.42 1.07
N TRP A 95 -4.92 -1.82 1.41
CA TRP A 95 -6.00 -1.59 0.48
C TRP A 95 -6.32 -0.11 0.44
N ARG A 96 -6.57 0.40 -0.77
CA ARG A 96 -6.77 1.83 -1.02
C ARG A 96 -8.15 2.24 -0.49
N ASN A 97 -8.16 3.19 0.44
CA ASN A 97 -9.39 3.83 0.89
C ASN A 97 -9.91 4.80 -0.19
N GLY A 98 -10.58 4.23 -1.21
CA GLY A 98 -11.18 4.96 -2.33
C GLY A 98 -12.35 5.86 -1.91
N HIS A 99 -12.85 6.68 -2.83
CA HIS A 99 -13.95 7.62 -2.55
C HIS A 99 -15.23 6.90 -2.13
N THR A 100 -15.61 5.82 -2.82
CA THR A 100 -16.80 5.02 -2.51
C THR A 100 -16.85 4.56 -1.06
N MET A 101 -15.75 4.01 -0.55
CA MET A 101 -15.71 3.49 0.82
C MET A 101 -15.67 4.57 1.88
N ARG A 102 -15.24 5.79 1.54
CA ARG A 102 -15.39 6.96 2.42
C ARG A 102 -16.87 7.34 2.55
N PHE A 103 -17.60 7.38 1.44
CA PHE A 103 -19.04 7.66 1.46
C PHE A 103 -19.84 6.59 2.18
N ILE A 104 -19.53 5.30 1.99
CA ILE A 104 -20.19 4.21 2.72
C ILE A 104 -20.01 4.36 4.23
N LYS A 105 -18.77 4.58 4.70
CA LYS A 105 -18.49 4.76 6.13
C LYS A 105 -19.19 5.99 6.70
N LEU A 106 -19.18 7.10 5.95
CA LEU A 106 -19.86 8.31 6.35
C LEU A 106 -21.38 8.10 6.40
N GLY A 107 -21.94 7.40 5.42
CA GLY A 107 -23.35 6.99 5.40
C GLY A 107 -23.73 6.20 6.65
N ILE A 108 -22.97 5.16 7.00
CA ILE A 108 -23.21 4.36 8.22
C ILE A 108 -23.12 5.21 9.49
N ALA A 109 -22.16 6.13 9.57
CA ALA A 109 -22.02 7.01 10.75
C ALA A 109 -23.16 8.02 10.86
N LEU A 110 -23.61 8.58 9.73
CA LEU A 110 -24.74 9.53 9.68
C LEU A 110 -26.06 8.83 9.99
N THR A 111 -26.29 7.62 9.45
CA THR A 111 -27.51 6.86 9.79
C THR A 111 -27.53 6.49 11.26
N TRP A 112 -26.39 6.08 11.84
CA TRP A 112 -26.28 5.78 13.26
C TRP A 112 -26.62 7.00 14.14
N LEU A 113 -26.09 8.19 13.82
CA LEU A 113 -26.42 9.42 14.53
C LEU A 113 -27.88 9.84 14.34
N ALA A 114 -28.42 9.72 13.13
CA ALA A 114 -29.82 10.03 12.85
C ALA A 114 -30.77 9.10 13.62
N SER A 115 -30.44 7.81 13.72
CA SER A 115 -31.23 6.85 14.52
C SER A 115 -31.28 7.21 16.00
N PHE A 116 -30.21 7.80 16.55
CA PHE A 116 -30.23 8.32 17.92
C PHE A 116 -31.18 9.51 18.07
N ILE A 117 -31.11 10.48 17.16
CA ILE A 117 -31.97 11.67 17.17
C ILE A 117 -33.46 11.27 17.02
N LEU A 118 -33.73 10.28 16.17
CA LEU A 118 -35.09 9.76 15.94
C LEU A 118 -35.56 8.76 17.02
N GLY A 119 -34.75 8.47 18.05
CA GLY A 119 -35.11 7.52 19.11
C GLY A 119 -35.15 6.05 18.70
N ILE A 120 -34.63 5.69 17.51
CA ILE A 120 -34.59 4.32 16.98
C ILE A 120 -33.32 3.61 17.49
N GLY A 121 -33.28 3.22 18.76
CA GLY A 121 -32.05 2.64 19.30
C GLY A 121 -31.79 1.17 19.01
N ALA A 122 -32.66 0.51 18.24
CA ALA A 122 -32.31 -0.76 17.59
C ALA A 122 -31.06 -0.58 16.71
N ILE A 123 -31.02 0.47 15.88
CA ILE A 123 -29.88 0.76 14.99
C ILE A 123 -28.70 1.33 15.81
N TRP A 124 -28.98 2.21 16.76
CA TRP A 124 -27.95 2.78 17.66
C TRP A 124 -27.18 1.69 18.39
N GLY A 125 -27.91 0.78 19.05
CA GLY A 125 -27.33 -0.30 19.83
C GLY A 125 -26.76 -1.44 18.99
N ALA A 126 -27.24 -1.66 17.76
CA ALA A 126 -26.73 -2.73 16.89
C ALA A 126 -25.39 -2.39 16.22
N LEU A 127 -25.06 -1.10 16.05
CA LEU A 127 -23.81 -0.64 15.46
C LEU A 127 -22.82 -0.05 16.49
N ASP A 128 -23.25 0.17 17.73
CA ASP A 128 -22.36 0.64 18.79
C ASP A 128 -21.40 -0.48 19.23
N PRO A 129 -20.07 -0.31 19.06
CA PRO A 129 -19.10 -1.32 19.47
C PRO A 129 -19.17 -1.66 20.97
N TYR A 130 -19.58 -0.72 21.83
CA TYR A 130 -19.74 -0.96 23.26
C TYR A 130 -20.97 -1.82 23.54
N ALA A 131 -22.16 -1.42 23.05
CA ALA A 131 -23.39 -2.18 23.23
C ALA A 131 -23.34 -3.59 22.59
N ILE A 132 -22.64 -3.74 21.47
CA ILE A 132 -22.40 -5.06 20.87
C ILE A 132 -21.58 -5.93 21.84
N PHE A 133 -20.47 -5.41 22.37
CA PHE A 133 -19.59 -6.16 23.26
C PHE A 133 -20.25 -6.48 24.61
N SER A 134 -20.99 -5.55 25.21
CA SER A 134 -21.67 -5.78 26.49
C SER A 134 -22.76 -6.85 26.37
N ARG A 135 -23.55 -6.85 25.28
CA ARG A 135 -24.53 -7.92 25.00
C ARG A 135 -23.87 -9.28 24.81
N MET A 136 -22.69 -9.33 24.19
CA MET A 136 -21.94 -10.59 24.08
C MET A 136 -21.58 -11.16 25.44
N LEU A 137 -21.06 -10.33 26.35
CA LEU A 137 -20.71 -10.74 27.71
C LEU A 137 -21.96 -11.16 28.51
N ALA A 138 -22.98 -10.31 28.53
CA ALA A 138 -24.18 -10.50 29.34
C ALA A 138 -25.00 -11.73 28.92
N HIS A 139 -25.13 -12.01 27.63
CA HIS A 139 -25.97 -13.12 27.16
C HIS A 139 -25.24 -14.45 26.99
N ASN A 140 -23.93 -14.45 26.70
CA ASN A 140 -23.19 -15.70 26.41
C ASN A 140 -22.26 -16.15 27.53
N ILE A 141 -21.77 -15.22 28.37
CA ILE A 141 -20.72 -15.52 29.36
C ILE A 141 -21.25 -15.43 30.78
N ALA A 142 -22.03 -14.40 31.11
CA ALA A 142 -22.56 -14.20 32.46
C ALA A 142 -23.39 -15.38 32.99
N PRO A 143 -24.33 -16.00 32.23
CA PRO A 143 -25.16 -17.09 32.76
C PRO A 143 -24.36 -18.35 33.15
N GLY A 144 -23.27 -18.63 32.41
CA GLY A 144 -22.37 -19.73 32.74
C GLY A 144 -21.50 -19.43 33.97
N PHE A 145 -21.12 -18.16 34.14
CA PHE A 145 -20.32 -17.67 35.25
C PHE A 145 -21.11 -17.65 36.57
N ASP A 146 -22.34 -17.13 36.55
CA ASP A 146 -23.25 -17.09 37.71
C ASP A 146 -23.52 -18.51 38.26
N LYS A 147 -23.71 -19.48 37.35
CA LYS A 147 -23.94 -20.88 37.71
C LYS A 147 -22.74 -21.55 38.41
N HIS A 148 -21.51 -21.14 38.11
CA HIS A 148 -20.29 -21.79 38.62
C HIS A 148 -19.63 -21.04 39.80
N MET A 149 -19.82 -19.72 39.91
CA MET A 149 -19.16 -18.90 40.93
C MET A 149 -20.13 -18.26 41.94
N GLY A 150 -21.44 -18.50 41.83
CA GLY A 150 -22.42 -17.98 42.79
C GLY A 150 -22.58 -16.45 42.74
N ALA A 151 -22.28 -15.82 41.60
CA ALA A 151 -22.54 -14.41 41.39
C ALA A 151 -24.05 -14.20 41.25
N THR A 152 -24.70 -13.64 42.28
CA THR A 152 -26.12 -13.27 42.22
C THR A 152 -26.30 -12.14 41.22
N GLY A 153 -27.02 -12.43 40.14
CA GLY A 153 -27.28 -11.57 39.01
C GLY A 153 -27.64 -10.13 39.40
N ALA A 154 -26.72 -9.23 39.08
CA ALA A 154 -27.01 -7.84 38.82
C ALA A 154 -26.16 -7.48 37.60
N VAL A 155 -26.64 -7.87 36.42
CA VAL A 155 -26.28 -7.13 35.21
C VAL A 155 -26.75 -5.70 35.54
N PRO A 156 -25.86 -4.70 35.68
CA PRO A 156 -26.30 -3.35 35.98
C PRO A 156 -27.36 -2.98 34.96
N ASP A 157 -28.44 -2.35 35.41
CA ASP A 157 -29.52 -1.82 34.58
C ASP A 157 -28.95 -0.93 33.46
N VAL A 158 -28.51 -1.56 32.37
CA VAL A 158 -28.44 -0.96 31.04
C VAL A 158 -29.84 -1.03 30.43
N ALA A 159 -30.83 -0.69 31.25
CA ALA A 159 -32.26 -0.70 31.02
C ALA A 159 -32.70 0.51 30.20
N LEU A 160 -32.06 0.70 29.04
CA LEU A 160 -32.65 1.53 28.00
C LEU A 160 -32.77 0.80 26.65
N TRP A 161 -32.16 -0.39 26.48
CA TRP A 161 -32.22 -1.14 25.20
C TRP A 161 -32.29 -2.67 25.35
N SER A 162 -32.58 -3.20 26.55
CA SER A 162 -32.63 -4.64 26.85
C SER A 162 -34.06 -5.22 26.88
N GLN A 163 -35.05 -4.53 26.31
CA GLN A 163 -36.40 -5.09 26.15
C GLN A 163 -36.37 -6.27 25.15
N GLY A 164 -36.08 -7.46 25.67
CA GLY A 164 -36.17 -8.72 24.95
C GLY A 164 -35.15 -9.73 25.42
N LEU A 165 -35.38 -10.36 26.58
CA LEU A 165 -34.86 -11.69 26.94
C LEU A 165 -35.50 -12.78 26.04
N GLY A 166 -35.57 -12.53 24.73
CA GLY A 166 -36.03 -13.49 23.75
C GLY A 166 -34.85 -14.30 23.21
N ILE A 167 -35.11 -15.53 22.76
CA ILE A 167 -34.14 -16.41 22.07
C ILE A 167 -33.43 -15.64 20.92
N ALA A 168 -34.12 -14.71 20.28
CA ALA A 168 -33.58 -13.84 19.25
C ALA A 168 -32.40 -12.96 19.71
N SER A 169 -32.41 -12.46 20.96
CA SER A 169 -31.33 -11.62 21.51
C SER A 169 -30.05 -12.43 21.79
N ILE A 170 -30.20 -13.64 22.30
CA ILE A 170 -29.11 -14.58 22.56
C ILE A 170 -28.51 -15.05 21.23
N ALA A 171 -29.37 -15.43 20.28
CA ALA A 171 -28.93 -15.81 18.93
C ALA A 171 -28.18 -14.65 18.23
N PHE A 172 -28.69 -13.42 18.34
CA PHE A 172 -28.03 -12.23 17.83
C PHE A 172 -26.66 -11.99 18.46
N ALA A 173 -26.55 -12.10 19.79
CA ALA A 173 -25.29 -11.94 20.51
C ALA A 173 -24.27 -13.02 20.12
N ALA A 174 -24.71 -14.28 19.99
CA ALA A 174 -23.87 -15.40 19.55
C ALA A 174 -23.40 -15.26 18.08
N VAL A 175 -24.30 -14.86 17.18
CA VAL A 175 -23.95 -14.65 15.77
C VAL A 175 -22.99 -13.46 15.63
N SER A 176 -23.24 -12.35 16.32
CA SER A 176 -22.38 -11.18 16.24
C SER A 176 -20.97 -11.44 16.79
N ILE A 177 -20.81 -12.19 17.89
CA ILE A 177 -19.47 -12.51 18.43
C ILE A 177 -18.68 -13.39 17.47
N ILE A 178 -19.32 -14.42 16.92
CA ILE A 178 -18.70 -15.32 15.96
C ILE A 178 -18.34 -14.55 14.69
N ALA A 179 -19.27 -13.77 14.14
CA ALA A 179 -19.05 -12.99 12.92
C ALA A 179 -17.88 -12.00 13.09
N ILE A 180 -17.84 -11.24 14.19
CA ILE A 180 -16.77 -10.27 14.43
C ILE A 180 -15.43 -10.98 14.69
N ALA A 181 -15.42 -12.09 15.43
CA ALA A 181 -14.21 -12.88 15.66
C ALA A 181 -13.65 -13.45 14.35
N VAL A 182 -14.51 -13.99 13.48
CA VAL A 182 -14.15 -14.52 12.16
C VAL A 182 -13.60 -13.40 11.27
N VAL A 183 -14.30 -12.27 11.18
CA VAL A 183 -13.82 -11.11 10.41
C VAL A 183 -12.48 -10.62 10.95
N ALA A 184 -12.32 -10.50 12.27
CA ALA A 184 -11.07 -10.08 12.91
C ALA A 184 -9.92 -11.08 12.70
N PHE A 185 -10.22 -12.37 12.65
CA PHE A 185 -9.23 -13.42 12.33
C PHE A 185 -8.67 -13.24 10.91
N PHE A 186 -9.53 -12.93 9.93
CA PHE A 186 -9.08 -12.75 8.55
C PHE A 186 -8.44 -11.38 8.30
N THR A 187 -9.12 -10.30 8.72
CA THR A 187 -8.79 -8.91 8.38
C THR A 187 -8.09 -8.14 9.50
N GLY A 188 -7.99 -8.69 10.71
CA GLY A 188 -7.44 -7.97 11.86
C GLY A 188 -8.45 -6.98 12.45
N ARG A 189 -8.49 -5.76 11.91
CA ARG A 189 -9.33 -4.65 12.41
C ARG A 189 -10.50 -4.30 11.47
N GLY A 190 -11.01 -5.27 10.70
CA GLY A 190 -12.04 -5.06 9.67
C GLY A 190 -13.20 -4.20 10.15
N TYR A 191 -13.93 -4.65 11.17
CA TYR A 191 -15.07 -3.92 11.75
C TYR A 191 -14.76 -2.44 12.09
N CYS A 192 -13.69 -2.18 12.86
CA CYS A 192 -13.28 -0.82 13.23
C CYS A 192 -12.90 0.08 12.04
N THR A 193 -12.56 -0.51 10.88
CA THR A 193 -12.09 0.22 9.69
C THR A 193 -13.13 0.37 8.58
N THR A 194 -14.22 -0.41 8.61
CA THR A 194 -15.24 -0.46 7.55
C THR A 194 -16.67 -0.25 8.03
N VAL A 195 -17.05 -0.73 9.22
CA VAL A 195 -18.45 -0.75 9.69
C VAL A 195 -18.68 0.16 10.90
N CYS A 196 -17.71 0.22 11.83
CA CYS A 196 -17.89 0.91 13.10
C CYS A 196 -18.14 2.43 12.92
N PRO A 197 -19.30 2.95 13.36
CA PRO A 197 -19.62 4.38 13.25
C PRO A 197 -18.72 5.21 14.17
N VAL A 198 -18.50 4.77 15.41
CA VAL A 198 -17.56 5.37 16.39
C VAL A 198 -16.15 5.49 15.80
N GLY A 199 -15.65 4.40 15.20
CA GLY A 199 -14.35 4.39 14.54
C GLY A 199 -14.28 5.40 13.39
N THR A 200 -15.36 5.55 12.63
CA THR A 200 -15.45 6.53 11.53
C THR A 200 -15.36 7.95 12.06
N ILE A 201 -16.17 8.32 13.06
CA ILE A 201 -16.19 9.66 13.67
C ILE A 201 -14.80 10.04 14.22
N LEU A 202 -14.24 9.21 15.12
CA LEU A 202 -12.90 9.43 15.70
C LEU A 202 -11.81 9.46 14.63
N GLY A 203 -12.07 8.87 13.48
CA GLY A 203 -11.18 8.84 12.36
C GLY A 203 -11.10 10.06 11.49
N TYR A 204 -12.21 10.76 11.37
CA TYR A 204 -12.23 12.08 10.75
C TYR A 204 -11.48 13.07 11.63
N ILE A 205 -11.68 13.01 12.95
CA ILE A 205 -10.95 13.82 13.93
C ILE A 205 -9.45 13.46 13.92
N GLY A 206 -9.13 12.16 14.04
CA GLY A 206 -7.76 11.66 14.12
C GLY A 206 -6.92 11.86 12.85
N LYS A 207 -7.52 12.23 11.71
CA LYS A 207 -6.78 12.65 10.51
C LYS A 207 -5.89 13.87 10.78
N TYR A 208 -6.32 14.74 11.70
CA TYR A 208 -5.62 15.96 12.11
C TYR A 208 -4.73 15.75 13.33
N SER A 209 -4.47 14.49 13.72
CA SER A 209 -3.68 14.19 14.91
C SER A 209 -2.28 14.80 14.89
N LEU A 210 -1.86 15.33 16.05
CA LEU A 210 -0.55 15.91 16.31
C LEU A 210 0.55 14.84 16.37
N PHE A 211 0.30 13.72 17.03
CA PHE A 211 1.23 12.59 17.11
C PHE A 211 0.78 11.46 16.20
N GLY A 212 1.72 10.88 15.46
CA GLY A 212 1.42 9.79 14.55
C GLY A 212 2.64 9.00 14.11
N ILE A 213 2.38 7.90 13.42
CA ILE A 213 3.44 7.09 12.81
C ILE A 213 4.02 7.86 11.63
N ARG A 214 5.34 7.96 11.59
CA ARG A 214 6.12 8.43 10.46
C ARG A 214 7.01 7.34 9.90
N ILE A 215 7.20 7.42 8.59
CA ILE A 215 8.17 6.62 7.86
C ILE A 215 9.26 7.57 7.38
N ASP A 216 10.46 7.38 7.89
CA ASP A 216 11.66 8.00 7.35
C ASP A 216 11.95 7.36 5.99
N ALA A 217 11.79 8.17 4.96
CA ALA A 217 11.84 7.72 3.60
C ALA A 217 13.29 7.39 3.17
N GLN A 218 14.31 7.97 3.81
CA GLN A 218 15.72 7.64 3.56
C GLN A 218 16.09 6.26 4.14
N LYS A 219 15.50 5.90 5.28
CA LYS A 219 15.75 4.61 5.95
C LYS A 219 14.84 3.48 5.46
N CYS A 220 13.72 3.81 4.84
CA CYS A 220 12.74 2.83 4.37
C CYS A 220 13.22 2.10 3.12
N ARG A 221 13.30 0.75 3.20
CA ARG A 221 13.76 -0.12 2.10
C ARG A 221 12.64 -0.84 1.37
N HIS A 222 11.40 -0.36 1.51
CA HIS A 222 10.22 -0.88 0.82
C HIS A 222 9.95 -2.39 0.95
N CYS A 223 10.44 -3.04 2.02
CA CYS A 223 10.31 -4.50 2.27
C CYS A 223 8.87 -5.01 2.55
N LYS A 224 7.89 -4.10 2.70
CA LYS A 224 6.49 -4.37 3.07
C LYS A 224 6.28 -5.16 4.37
N CYS A 225 7.30 -5.25 5.25
CA CYS A 225 7.17 -5.96 6.53
C CYS A 225 6.19 -5.26 7.48
N CYS A 226 6.24 -3.94 7.57
CA CYS A 226 5.32 -3.14 8.37
C CYS A 226 3.89 -3.16 7.83
N GLU A 227 3.72 -3.12 6.50
CA GLU A 227 2.44 -3.29 5.82
C GLU A 227 1.81 -4.64 6.17
N ARG A 228 2.59 -5.72 6.09
CA ARG A 228 2.13 -7.09 6.41
C ARG A 228 1.77 -7.33 7.87
N ARG A 229 2.19 -6.44 8.77
CA ARG A 229 1.81 -6.46 10.20
C ARG A 229 0.73 -5.44 10.55
N CYS A 230 0.31 -4.60 9.61
CA CYS A 230 -0.64 -3.52 9.85
C CYS A 230 -2.08 -4.06 9.88
N LYS A 231 -2.60 -4.34 11.08
CA LYS A 231 -3.97 -4.84 11.29
C LYS A 231 -5.06 -3.90 10.75
N SER A 232 -4.78 -2.61 10.61
CA SER A 232 -5.71 -1.58 10.10
C SER A 232 -5.52 -1.25 8.62
N HIS A 233 -4.66 -1.98 7.90
CA HIS A 233 -4.43 -1.82 6.46
C HIS A 233 -4.13 -0.37 6.02
N CYS A 234 -3.43 0.40 6.85
CA CYS A 234 -3.22 1.84 6.66
C CYS A 234 -1.82 2.24 6.18
N LEU A 235 -0.89 1.30 5.99
CA LEU A 235 0.48 1.59 5.54
C LEU A 235 0.66 1.26 4.07
N ASP A 236 0.86 2.27 3.22
CA ASP A 236 1.12 2.09 1.79
C ASP A 236 2.60 2.30 1.50
N VAL A 237 3.36 1.20 1.55
CA VAL A 237 4.80 1.23 1.35
C VAL A 237 5.15 1.20 -0.14
N ALA A 238 4.19 1.03 -1.06
CA ALA A 238 4.46 0.95 -2.50
C ALA A 238 4.56 2.34 -3.19
N LYS A 239 4.18 3.41 -2.49
CA LYS A 239 3.84 4.72 -3.09
C LYS A 239 4.98 5.69 -3.42
N ARG A 240 6.21 5.23 -3.61
CA ARG A 240 7.36 6.14 -3.82
C ARG A 240 7.98 6.10 -5.22
N ALA A 241 7.34 5.44 -6.18
CA ALA A 241 7.91 5.26 -7.53
C ALA A 241 7.75 6.47 -8.46
N ASP A 242 6.94 7.48 -8.10
CA ASP A 242 6.71 8.67 -8.90
C ASP A 242 7.11 9.92 -8.09
N GLU A 243 7.91 10.82 -8.69
CA GLU A 243 8.36 12.09 -8.08
C GLU A 243 7.20 12.93 -7.52
N GLU A 244 6.01 12.84 -8.14
CA GLU A 244 4.79 13.55 -7.73
C GLU A 244 4.13 12.93 -6.47
N ALA A 245 4.44 11.67 -6.14
CA ALA A 245 3.92 10.97 -4.97
C ALA A 245 4.80 11.11 -3.71
N ALA A 246 6.00 11.68 -3.83
CA ALA A 246 6.89 11.93 -2.69
C ALA A 246 6.30 12.91 -1.65
N SER A 247 5.29 13.71 -2.05
CA SER A 247 4.50 14.57 -1.16
C SER A 247 3.42 13.82 -0.36
N LYS A 248 3.10 12.56 -0.74
CA LYS A 248 1.95 11.84 -0.19
C LYS A 248 2.35 10.98 1.01
N ASP A 249 1.71 11.27 2.13
CA ASP A 249 1.83 10.53 3.38
C ASP A 249 1.61 9.01 3.17
N MET A 250 2.65 8.20 3.39
CA MET A 250 2.62 6.73 3.27
C MET A 250 1.74 6.04 4.32
N VAL A 251 1.20 6.82 5.26
CA VAL A 251 0.34 6.36 6.35
C VAL A 251 -1.04 6.97 6.19
N ASP A 252 -2.06 6.15 5.98
CA ASP A 252 -3.44 6.60 6.02
C ASP A 252 -3.87 6.85 7.48
N ARG A 253 -3.64 8.09 7.94
CA ARG A 253 -3.97 8.54 9.30
C ARG A 253 -5.44 8.42 9.62
N SER A 254 -6.31 8.49 8.61
CA SER A 254 -7.71 8.26 8.87
C SER A 254 -7.86 6.87 9.46
N ARG A 255 -7.31 5.79 8.89
CA ARG A 255 -7.49 4.42 9.41
C ARG A 255 -6.53 3.99 10.53
N CYS A 256 -5.47 4.75 10.78
CA CYS A 256 -4.47 4.37 11.78
C CYS A 256 -5.06 4.40 13.20
N ILE A 257 -5.03 3.25 13.87
CA ILE A 257 -5.48 3.09 15.26
C ILE A 257 -4.36 3.20 16.30
N ALA A 258 -3.18 3.69 15.89
CA ALA A 258 -2.02 3.81 16.77
C ALA A 258 -1.73 2.52 17.58
N CYS A 259 -1.70 1.36 16.90
CA CYS A 259 -1.37 0.10 17.54
C CYS A 259 0.15 -0.15 17.63
N MET A 260 1.00 0.61 16.96
CA MET A 260 2.46 0.49 17.09
C MET A 260 3.04 -0.90 16.72
N ASN A 261 2.25 -1.81 16.13
CA ASN A 261 2.72 -3.14 15.69
C ASN A 261 3.77 -3.05 14.58
N CYS A 262 3.69 -2.00 13.77
CA CYS A 262 4.65 -1.73 12.71
C CYS A 262 6.03 -1.33 13.23
N LEU A 263 6.14 -0.69 14.41
CA LEU A 263 7.42 -0.25 14.97
C LEU A 263 8.35 -1.44 15.24
N GLU A 264 7.84 -2.50 15.86
CA GLU A 264 8.61 -3.72 16.12
C GLU A 264 8.89 -4.55 14.85
N SER A 265 8.12 -4.34 13.78
CA SER A 265 8.30 -5.10 12.53
C SER A 265 9.40 -4.53 11.64
N CYS A 266 9.86 -3.30 11.91
CA CYS A 266 10.85 -2.63 11.09
C CYS A 266 12.26 -2.93 11.57
N LYS A 267 12.98 -3.79 10.85
CA LYS A 267 14.40 -4.09 11.14
C LYS A 267 15.35 -2.93 10.81
N PHE A 268 14.91 -1.95 10.01
CA PHE A 268 15.74 -0.85 9.51
C PHE A 268 15.55 0.46 10.29
N GLY A 269 14.75 0.47 11.35
CA GLY A 269 14.54 1.68 12.17
C GLY A 269 13.88 2.86 11.44
N ALA A 270 13.22 2.61 10.31
CA ALA A 270 12.59 3.65 9.48
C ALA A 270 11.27 4.18 10.06
N LEU A 271 10.64 3.46 11.00
CA LEU A 271 9.36 3.84 11.58
C LEU A 271 9.55 4.48 12.96
N ARG A 272 8.98 5.67 13.15
CA ARG A 272 8.97 6.40 14.42
C ARG A 272 7.56 6.88 14.77
N TYR A 273 7.26 7.02 16.05
CA TYR A 273 6.02 7.65 16.54
C TYR A 273 6.40 8.98 17.20
N GLY A 274 5.80 10.09 16.77
CA GLY A 274 6.16 11.43 17.27
C GLY A 274 5.38 12.59 16.65
N LEU A 275 5.70 13.82 17.09
CA LEU A 275 5.07 15.09 16.68
C LEU A 275 5.12 15.32 15.18
N ARG A 276 3.98 15.63 14.55
CA ARG A 276 3.80 15.94 13.12
C ARG A 276 4.59 17.18 12.69
N ALA A 277 5.72 16.97 12.04
CA ALA A 277 6.30 17.98 11.16
C ALA A 277 5.39 18.09 9.92
N LYS A 278 4.92 19.31 9.63
CA LYS A 278 4.40 19.65 8.31
C LYS A 278 5.54 19.39 7.33
N VAL A 279 5.33 18.48 6.37
CA VAL A 279 6.23 18.42 5.21
C VAL A 279 6.09 19.78 4.55
N LYS A 280 7.14 20.62 4.59
CA LYS A 280 7.21 21.81 3.74
C LYS A 280 7.12 21.27 2.33
N GLU A 281 6.11 21.68 1.56
CA GLU A 281 6.09 21.39 0.14
C GLU A 281 7.41 21.89 -0.42
N ILE A 282 8.26 20.97 -0.85
CA ILE A 282 9.32 21.31 -1.78
C ILE A 282 8.54 21.60 -3.05
N THR A 283 8.28 22.88 -3.32
CA THR A 283 7.88 23.31 -4.66
C THR A 283 8.91 22.69 -5.60
N PRO A 284 8.50 21.80 -6.52
CA PRO A 284 9.42 21.29 -7.51
C PRO A 284 9.93 22.52 -8.26
N GLU A 285 11.22 22.83 -8.07
CA GLU A 285 11.94 23.72 -8.95
C GLU A 285 11.64 23.24 -10.37
N LYS A 286 11.11 24.16 -11.19
CA LYS A 286 10.52 23.89 -12.49
C LYS A 286 11.47 23.01 -13.30
N ASN A 287 11.17 21.72 -13.35
CA ASN A 287 11.85 20.77 -14.20
C ASN A 287 11.48 21.16 -15.64
N CYS A 288 12.42 21.75 -16.38
CA CYS A 288 12.34 22.20 -17.78
C CYS A 288 11.86 21.13 -18.79
N ILE A 289 11.41 19.97 -18.34
CA ILE A 289 10.97 18.84 -19.16
C ILE A 289 9.47 18.96 -19.52
N LYS A 290 8.65 19.66 -18.71
CA LYS A 290 7.20 19.77 -18.97
C LYS A 290 6.85 20.65 -20.16
N ASP A 291 7.69 21.62 -20.53
CA ASP A 291 7.41 22.55 -21.62
C ASP A 291 7.76 21.99 -23.01
N CYS A 292 8.42 20.82 -23.09
CA CYS A 292 8.70 20.17 -24.39
C CYS A 292 7.64 19.15 -24.85
N ILE A 293 6.59 18.89 -24.07
CA ILE A 293 5.62 17.81 -24.36
C ILE A 293 4.29 18.33 -24.93
N ILE A 294 4.01 19.64 -24.85
CA ILE A 294 2.78 20.21 -25.43
C ILE A 294 3.15 21.38 -26.33
N VAL A 295 3.38 21.08 -27.61
CA VAL A 295 3.02 22.04 -28.67
C VAL A 295 1.76 21.48 -29.30
N ASP A 296 0.63 22.06 -28.90
CA ASP A 296 -0.68 21.76 -29.48
C ASP A 296 -0.70 22.23 -30.94
N SER A 297 -1.22 21.36 -31.79
CA SER A 297 -1.46 21.57 -33.20
C SER A 297 -2.70 22.46 -33.35
N ARG A 298 -2.55 23.79 -33.32
CA ARG A 298 -3.54 24.77 -33.83
C ARG A 298 -3.00 26.20 -33.76
N SER A 299 -2.38 26.66 -34.85
CA SER A 299 -2.50 28.06 -35.34
C SER A 299 -1.80 28.13 -36.70
N THR A 300 -2.60 28.07 -37.76
CA THR A 300 -2.32 28.88 -38.95
C THR A 300 -2.34 30.32 -38.50
N ASP A 301 -1.20 31.00 -38.53
CA ASP A 301 -1.09 32.40 -38.94
C ASP A 301 0.39 32.76 -39.02
N GLU A 302 0.74 33.35 -40.16
CA GLU A 302 2.02 33.96 -40.46
C GLU A 302 2.26 35.12 -39.50
N ASN A 303 3.35 35.08 -38.73
CA ASN A 303 4.14 36.29 -38.49
C ASN A 303 5.53 35.99 -37.95
N GLU A 304 6.52 36.57 -38.62
CA GLU A 304 7.89 36.71 -38.16
C GLU A 304 7.95 37.43 -36.81
N LYS A 305 8.66 36.83 -35.85
CA LYS A 305 9.66 37.46 -34.95
C LYS A 305 9.98 36.52 -33.79
N GLY A 306 11.27 36.33 -33.51
CA GLY A 306 11.75 35.63 -32.32
C GLY A 306 12.53 34.35 -32.60
N LYS A 307 13.50 34.43 -33.51
CA LYS A 307 14.58 33.45 -33.65
C LYS A 307 15.76 34.00 -32.88
N GLU A 308 15.92 33.63 -31.60
CA GLU A 308 17.16 33.74 -30.83
C GLU A 308 16.97 33.12 -29.44
N ASP A 309 18.08 32.60 -28.89
CA ASP A 309 18.28 32.15 -27.50
C ASP A 309 17.92 30.70 -27.11
N CYS A 310 18.71 29.78 -27.67
CA CYS A 310 19.13 28.56 -26.95
C CYS A 310 20.63 28.31 -27.19
N THR A 311 21.47 29.28 -26.82
CA THR A 311 22.93 29.11 -26.74
C THR A 311 23.38 29.13 -25.28
N ALA A 312 24.22 28.13 -24.97
CA ALA A 312 25.12 27.96 -23.83
C ALA A 312 25.03 28.88 -22.59
N GLY A 313 24.88 28.24 -21.43
CA GLY A 313 25.67 28.57 -20.23
C GLY A 313 24.97 29.41 -19.17
N THR A 314 24.60 28.79 -18.04
CA THR A 314 25.02 29.18 -16.69
C THR A 314 24.47 28.22 -15.62
N GLY A 315 25.38 27.52 -14.91
CA GLY A 315 25.27 27.32 -13.46
C GLY A 315 24.34 26.25 -12.87
N CYS A 316 24.52 24.97 -13.19
CA CYS A 316 24.12 23.89 -12.26
C CYS A 316 25.32 23.55 -11.35
N ASN A 317 25.51 24.31 -10.28
CA ASN A 317 26.46 23.94 -9.23
C ASN A 317 25.96 22.68 -8.51
N ALA A 318 26.62 21.56 -8.76
CA ALA A 318 26.47 20.34 -7.98
C ALA A 318 27.02 20.59 -6.57
N VAL A 319 26.15 20.58 -5.57
CA VAL A 319 26.56 20.41 -4.18
C VAL A 319 26.09 19.02 -3.75
N ASP A 320 27.02 18.07 -3.78
CA ASP A 320 26.84 16.75 -3.17
C ASP A 320 26.73 16.92 -1.64
N PRO A 321 25.72 16.36 -0.95
CA PRO A 321 25.77 16.27 0.51
C PRO A 321 26.82 15.21 0.93
N PRO A 322 27.62 15.46 1.99
CA PRO A 322 28.67 14.55 2.40
C PRO A 322 28.08 13.24 2.96
N ILE A 323 28.64 12.12 2.50
CA ILE A 323 28.34 10.78 2.98
C ILE A 323 29.07 10.58 4.32
N PRO A 324 28.38 10.31 5.45
CA PRO A 324 29.08 9.92 6.67
C PRO A 324 29.67 8.51 6.52
N ALA A 325 30.94 8.37 6.92
CA ALA A 325 31.68 7.12 6.94
C ALA A 325 30.95 6.05 7.78
N LEU A 326 30.75 4.88 7.19
CA LEU A 326 30.18 3.71 7.86
C LEU A 326 31.31 2.95 8.56
N GLU A 327 31.42 3.16 9.87
CA GLU A 327 32.25 2.35 10.75
C GLU A 327 31.62 0.96 10.96
N SER A 328 32.45 -0.07 10.85
CA SER A 328 32.07 -1.48 10.78
C SER A 328 31.54 -2.01 12.12
N ALA A 329 30.22 -2.13 12.26
CA ALA A 329 29.62 -2.92 13.33
C ALA A 329 29.32 -4.34 12.83
N ASN A 330 30.15 -5.30 13.27
CA ASN A 330 29.93 -6.74 13.15
C ASN A 330 28.59 -7.13 13.80
N LEU A 331 27.72 -7.81 13.05
CA LEU A 331 26.53 -8.46 13.58
C LEU A 331 26.50 -9.93 13.11
N PRO A 332 26.25 -10.88 14.03
CA PRO A 332 26.35 -12.30 13.74
C PRO A 332 25.20 -12.80 12.86
N ILE A 333 25.56 -13.70 11.94
CA ILE A 333 24.64 -14.40 11.03
C ILE A 333 24.13 -15.64 11.77
N GLU A 334 22.86 -15.65 12.15
CA GLU A 334 22.17 -16.90 12.49
C GLU A 334 21.37 -17.43 11.29
N LYS A 335 21.62 -18.72 11.01
CA LYS A 335 20.98 -19.57 10.03
C LYS A 335 19.50 -19.80 10.39
N GLY A 336 18.66 -20.03 9.37
CA GLY A 336 17.47 -20.86 9.55
C GLY A 336 16.15 -20.31 9.02
N THR A 337 15.85 -20.70 7.77
CA THR A 337 14.59 -21.34 7.35
C THR A 337 13.32 -20.54 7.02
N GLU A 338 12.74 -21.05 5.91
CA GLU A 338 11.37 -21.02 5.41
C GLU A 338 10.95 -19.92 4.41
N THR A 339 11.04 -20.39 3.17
CA THR A 339 10.42 -20.02 1.91
C THR A 339 8.92 -19.66 2.01
N ALA A 340 8.52 -18.62 1.30
CA ALA A 340 7.13 -18.40 0.91
C ALA A 340 7.13 -17.89 -0.53
N SER A 341 6.73 -18.79 -1.42
CA SER A 341 6.45 -18.60 -2.84
C SER A 341 5.53 -17.40 -3.07
N LEU A 342 5.84 -16.63 -4.12
CA LEU A 342 5.05 -15.52 -4.63
C LEU A 342 4.88 -15.73 -6.13
N ASP A 343 4.09 -16.72 -6.52
CA ASP A 343 3.54 -16.81 -7.87
C ASP A 343 2.02 -16.94 -7.75
N GLY A 344 1.33 -16.05 -8.48
CA GLY A 344 -0.09 -15.78 -8.39
C GLY A 344 -0.38 -14.44 -7.71
N ASP A 345 -1.30 -13.66 -8.28
CA ASP A 345 -2.07 -12.59 -7.60
C ASP A 345 -1.71 -11.12 -7.94
N ILE A 346 -1.50 -10.81 -9.22
CA ILE A 346 -1.78 -9.45 -9.72
C ILE A 346 -3.23 -9.34 -10.22
N ASP A 347 -3.83 -10.40 -10.79
CA ASP A 347 -5.24 -10.38 -11.22
C ASP A 347 -6.27 -10.52 -10.07
N LYS A 348 -5.89 -11.07 -8.91
CA LYS A 348 -6.83 -11.22 -7.78
C LYS A 348 -7.14 -9.92 -7.03
N GLY A 349 -6.42 -8.83 -7.31
CA GLY A 349 -6.55 -7.57 -6.55
C GLY A 349 -7.85 -6.78 -6.81
N ILE A 350 -8.47 -6.96 -7.98
CA ILE A 350 -9.73 -6.30 -8.35
C ILE A 350 -10.93 -7.15 -7.93
N ASP A 351 -10.78 -8.49 -7.94
CA ASP A 351 -11.82 -9.41 -7.47
C ASP A 351 -11.90 -9.52 -5.94
N ASP A 352 -10.77 -9.32 -5.22
CA ASP A 352 -10.76 -9.27 -3.75
C ASP A 352 -11.50 -8.03 -3.19
N GLU A 353 -11.49 -6.89 -3.90
CA GLU A 353 -12.26 -5.71 -3.50
C GLU A 353 -13.76 -6.02 -3.46
N LYS A 354 -14.26 -6.72 -4.48
CA LYS A 354 -15.66 -7.15 -4.58
C LYS A 354 -15.98 -8.30 -3.62
N ARG A 355 -15.07 -9.28 -3.44
CA ARG A 355 -15.26 -10.42 -2.52
C ARG A 355 -15.24 -10.01 -1.05
N VAL A 356 -14.38 -9.07 -0.65
CA VAL A 356 -14.29 -8.58 0.73
C VAL A 356 -15.42 -7.59 1.01
N ALA A 357 -15.77 -6.70 0.07
CA ALA A 357 -16.97 -5.87 0.21
C ALA A 357 -18.23 -6.73 0.32
N PHE A 358 -18.40 -7.74 -0.54
CA PHE A 358 -19.51 -8.69 -0.49
C PHE A 358 -19.53 -9.50 0.82
N LYS A 359 -18.41 -10.09 1.26
CA LYS A 359 -18.34 -10.83 2.54
C LYS A 359 -18.55 -9.95 3.77
N THR A 360 -18.15 -8.68 3.73
CA THR A 360 -18.31 -7.73 4.86
C THR A 360 -19.73 -7.14 4.87
N ILE A 361 -20.35 -6.90 3.71
CA ILE A 361 -21.76 -6.50 3.59
C ILE A 361 -22.66 -7.66 4.01
N VAL A 362 -22.35 -8.90 3.63
CA VAL A 362 -23.08 -10.10 4.08
C VAL A 362 -22.90 -10.33 5.59
N ALA A 363 -21.72 -10.09 6.16
CA ALA A 363 -21.52 -10.14 7.62
C ALA A 363 -22.25 -8.99 8.37
N GLY A 364 -22.32 -7.79 7.78
CA GLY A 364 -23.12 -6.68 8.29
C GLY A 364 -24.63 -6.92 8.16
N ALA A 365 -25.06 -7.59 7.09
CA ALA A 365 -26.43 -8.02 6.88
C ALA A 365 -26.82 -9.18 7.82
N MET A 366 -25.90 -10.09 8.18
CA MET A 366 -26.12 -11.10 9.22
C MET A 366 -26.32 -10.49 10.61
N VAL A 367 -25.72 -9.32 10.88
CA VAL A 367 -25.94 -8.52 12.10
C VAL A 367 -27.21 -7.65 12.00
N MET A 368 -27.92 -7.61 10.87
CA MET A 368 -29.24 -6.95 10.76
C MET A 368 -30.38 -7.95 10.50
N GLY A 369 -30.06 -9.17 10.07
CA GLY A 369 -31.01 -10.12 9.48
C GLY A 369 -31.88 -10.91 10.44
N ALA A 370 -31.86 -10.65 11.75
CA ALA A 370 -32.73 -11.36 12.70
C ALA A 370 -33.95 -10.55 13.17
N SER A 371 -34.09 -9.28 12.76
CA SER A 371 -35.24 -8.44 13.20
C SER A 371 -35.96 -7.69 12.09
N LEU A 372 -35.57 -7.85 10.82
CA LEU A 372 -36.13 -7.06 9.70
C LEU A 372 -36.59 -7.89 8.49
N TYR A 373 -36.73 -9.21 8.61
CA TYR A 373 -37.41 -10.00 7.57
C TYR A 373 -38.92 -10.05 7.81
N ALA A 374 -39.55 -8.90 7.64
CA ALA A 374 -40.92 -8.79 7.16
C ALA A 374 -40.95 -7.61 6.19
N ASN A 375 -41.13 -7.92 4.91
CA ASN A 375 -41.42 -7.00 3.80
C ASN A 375 -40.30 -6.06 3.33
N ALA A 376 -39.62 -6.45 2.24
CA ALA A 376 -39.54 -5.66 1.00
C ALA A 376 -38.56 -6.34 0.03
N GLY A 377 -39.10 -6.92 -1.04
CA GLY A 377 -38.30 -7.26 -2.22
C GLY A 377 -37.95 -5.98 -2.96
N LEU A 378 -36.66 -5.76 -3.24
CA LEU A 378 -36.20 -4.74 -4.19
C LEU A 378 -34.93 -5.25 -4.88
N ALA A 379 -35.07 -5.50 -6.18
CA ALA A 379 -33.97 -5.74 -7.11
C ALA A 379 -33.21 -4.42 -7.34
N ALA A 380 -31.87 -4.47 -7.31
CA ALA A 380 -31.02 -3.32 -7.65
C ALA A 380 -30.56 -3.40 -9.12
N PRO A 381 -30.66 -2.30 -9.89
CA PRO A 381 -30.29 -2.30 -11.31
C PRO A 381 -28.78 -2.13 -11.49
N SER A 382 -28.18 -2.95 -12.37
CA SER A 382 -26.79 -2.77 -12.80
C SER A 382 -26.69 -1.77 -13.96
N LYS A 383 -26.28 -0.52 -13.70
CA LYS A 383 -25.79 0.38 -14.76
C LYS A 383 -24.26 0.29 -14.84
N LYS A 384 -23.74 -0.31 -15.92
CA LYS A 384 -22.35 -0.18 -16.34
C LYS A 384 -22.11 1.27 -16.79
N ARG A 385 -21.19 1.98 -16.13
CA ARG A 385 -20.72 3.30 -16.57
C ARG A 385 -19.29 3.16 -17.11
N SER A 386 -19.12 3.64 -18.34
CA SER A 386 -17.88 3.72 -19.10
C SER A 386 -16.77 4.42 -18.30
N ASP A 387 -15.67 3.69 -18.07
CA ASP A 387 -14.46 4.18 -17.39
C ASP A 387 -13.63 4.96 -18.42
N LYS A 388 -13.77 6.28 -18.46
CA LYS A 388 -12.92 7.15 -19.27
C LYS A 388 -11.53 7.27 -18.62
N GLY A 389 -10.51 6.78 -19.33
CA GLY A 389 -9.14 7.31 -19.31
C GLY A 389 -8.30 7.09 -18.05
N LYS A 390 -7.81 5.85 -17.84
CA LYS A 390 -6.57 5.62 -17.08
C LYS A 390 -5.56 5.03 -18.07
N ILE A 391 -4.40 5.67 -18.22
CA ILE A 391 -3.29 5.11 -19.00
C ILE A 391 -2.93 3.76 -18.35
N ALA A 392 -3.13 2.67 -19.10
CA ALA A 392 -2.82 1.32 -18.63
C ALA A 392 -1.33 1.24 -18.23
N ARG A 393 -1.04 0.54 -17.12
CA ARG A 393 0.35 0.23 -16.76
C ARG A 393 0.97 -0.61 -17.86
N LYS A 394 2.27 -0.42 -18.07
CA LYS A 394 3.04 -1.17 -19.05
C LYS A 394 3.38 -2.54 -18.48
N ASP A 395 2.98 -3.59 -19.18
CA ASP A 395 3.30 -4.97 -18.82
C ASP A 395 4.70 -5.34 -19.29
N LEU A 396 5.27 -6.39 -18.69
CA LEU A 396 6.59 -6.87 -19.07
C LEU A 396 6.54 -7.48 -20.47
N THR A 397 7.34 -6.96 -21.40
CA THR A 397 7.49 -7.56 -22.73
C THR A 397 8.12 -8.96 -22.62
N PRO A 398 7.44 -10.01 -23.14
CA PRO A 398 8.05 -11.32 -23.32
C PRO A 398 9.31 -11.19 -24.18
N ARG A 399 10.38 -11.88 -23.79
CA ARG A 399 11.66 -11.85 -24.51
C ARG A 399 12.21 -13.27 -24.60
N GLU A 400 12.84 -13.59 -25.72
CA GLU A 400 13.47 -14.90 -25.93
C GLU A 400 14.75 -15.00 -25.10
N HIS A 401 15.55 -13.93 -25.09
CA HIS A 401 16.82 -13.88 -24.40
C HIS A 401 16.77 -12.89 -23.24
N ALA A 402 17.01 -13.39 -22.04
CA ALA A 402 17.08 -12.55 -20.85
C ALA A 402 18.26 -11.57 -20.95
N VAL A 403 18.04 -10.30 -20.58
CA VAL A 403 19.09 -9.29 -20.53
C VAL A 403 19.79 -9.37 -19.17
N PHE A 404 21.12 -9.41 -19.17
CA PHE A 404 21.94 -9.49 -17.96
C PHE A 404 22.65 -8.16 -17.69
N PRO A 405 23.05 -7.86 -16.44
CA PRO A 405 23.80 -6.66 -16.12
C PRO A 405 25.10 -6.55 -16.90
N PRO A 406 25.56 -5.32 -17.21
CA PRO A 406 26.80 -5.13 -17.93
C PRO A 406 27.99 -5.74 -17.17
N SER A 407 28.99 -6.15 -17.94
CA SER A 407 30.20 -6.83 -17.47
C SER A 407 30.09 -8.28 -17.00
N SER A 408 28.96 -8.96 -17.24
CA SER A 408 28.99 -10.42 -17.32
C SER A 408 29.56 -10.85 -18.67
N ASP A 409 30.78 -11.39 -18.74
CA ASP A 409 31.42 -11.72 -20.02
C ASP A 409 30.58 -12.71 -20.85
N SER A 410 29.99 -13.71 -20.18
CA SER A 410 29.00 -14.60 -20.77
C SER A 410 27.92 -14.98 -19.75
N VAL A 411 26.76 -15.43 -20.24
CA VAL A 411 25.71 -15.99 -19.38
C VAL A 411 26.26 -17.16 -18.55
N ARG A 412 27.10 -18.00 -19.16
CA ARG A 412 27.73 -19.16 -18.50
C ARG A 412 28.67 -18.74 -17.35
N ASP A 413 29.48 -17.71 -17.56
CA ASP A 413 30.40 -17.23 -16.52
C ASP A 413 29.68 -16.51 -15.39
N LEU A 414 28.64 -15.75 -15.73
CA LEU A 414 27.77 -15.13 -14.72
C LEU A 414 27.15 -16.20 -13.82
N ILE A 415 26.64 -17.29 -14.41
CA ILE A 415 26.04 -18.39 -13.64
C ILE A 415 27.07 -19.04 -12.71
N LYS A 416 28.30 -19.27 -13.19
CA LYS A 416 29.36 -19.90 -12.39
C LYS A 416 29.83 -19.04 -11.21
N ARG A 417 29.94 -17.72 -11.41
CA ARG A 417 30.55 -16.80 -10.42
C ARG A 417 29.54 -16.07 -9.54
N CYS A 418 28.30 -15.92 -9.99
CA CYS A 418 27.28 -15.19 -9.25
C CYS A 418 26.74 -16.03 -8.09
N THR A 419 26.87 -15.53 -6.87
CA THR A 419 26.35 -16.16 -5.64
C THR A 419 24.91 -15.78 -5.32
N GLY A 420 24.26 -14.96 -6.15
CA GLY A 420 22.90 -14.48 -5.88
C GLY A 420 22.79 -13.46 -4.75
N CYS A 421 23.89 -12.82 -4.33
CA CYS A 421 23.94 -11.93 -3.15
C CYS A 421 23.05 -10.66 -3.25
N GLY A 422 22.65 -10.25 -4.46
CA GLY A 422 21.74 -9.12 -4.66
C GLY A 422 22.34 -7.72 -4.52
N LEU A 423 23.64 -7.58 -4.28
CA LEU A 423 24.29 -6.27 -4.09
C LEU A 423 24.16 -5.36 -5.32
N CYS A 424 24.31 -5.93 -6.53
CA CYS A 424 24.16 -5.19 -7.78
C CYS A 424 22.75 -4.63 -7.99
N ALA A 425 21.70 -5.37 -7.62
CA ALA A 425 20.32 -4.88 -7.65
C ALA A 425 20.07 -3.79 -6.60
N ARG A 426 20.68 -3.92 -5.42
CA ARG A 426 20.55 -2.94 -4.33
C ARG A 426 21.18 -1.59 -4.66
N ILE A 427 22.33 -1.58 -5.33
CA ILE A 427 23.06 -0.35 -5.65
C ILE A 427 22.57 0.32 -6.95
N CYS A 428 21.75 -0.37 -7.75
CA CYS A 428 21.27 0.15 -9.03
C CYS A 428 20.30 1.33 -8.80
N PRO A 429 20.64 2.57 -9.20
CA PRO A 429 19.80 3.75 -8.93
C PRO A 429 18.48 3.73 -9.71
N ASN A 430 18.49 3.14 -10.91
CA ASN A 430 17.32 3.04 -11.78
C ASN A 430 16.52 1.75 -11.57
N HIS A 431 16.92 0.92 -10.59
CA HIS A 431 16.23 -0.32 -10.21
C HIS A 431 15.91 -1.29 -11.36
N VAL A 432 16.74 -1.30 -12.42
CA VAL A 432 16.55 -2.17 -13.59
C VAL A 432 17.01 -3.60 -13.37
N ILE A 433 17.89 -3.85 -12.39
CA ILE A 433 18.39 -5.19 -12.07
C ILE A 433 17.48 -5.85 -11.03
N TYR A 434 16.98 -7.04 -11.33
CA TYR A 434 16.15 -7.86 -10.44
C TYR A 434 16.63 -9.31 -10.43
N PHE A 435 16.25 -10.06 -9.39
CA PHE A 435 16.59 -11.46 -9.23
C PHE A 435 15.31 -12.29 -9.32
N PRO A 436 15.08 -13.02 -10.43
CA PRO A 436 13.93 -13.90 -10.55
C PRO A 436 14.07 -15.07 -9.56
N MET A 437 12.99 -15.37 -8.85
CA MET A 437 12.93 -16.49 -7.91
C MET A 437 12.40 -17.78 -8.56
N THR A 438 11.80 -17.70 -9.74
CA THR A 438 11.02 -18.82 -10.34
C THR A 438 11.36 -19.09 -11.81
N ALA A 439 12.57 -18.74 -12.27
CA ALA A 439 13.01 -19.04 -13.64
C ALA A 439 13.57 -20.46 -13.75
N ASN A 440 12.93 -21.33 -14.56
CA ASN A 440 13.26 -22.76 -14.73
C ASN A 440 14.72 -23.11 -15.08
N VAL A 441 15.52 -22.13 -15.51
CA VAL A 441 16.90 -22.39 -15.97
C VAL A 441 17.94 -21.59 -15.16
N HIS A 442 17.57 -20.45 -14.55
CA HIS A 442 18.53 -19.51 -13.93
C HIS A 442 17.93 -18.74 -12.73
N VAL A 443 17.51 -19.47 -11.69
CA VAL A 443 17.02 -18.90 -10.42
C VAL A 443 18.13 -18.11 -9.73
N LEU A 444 17.79 -16.97 -9.10
CA LEU A 444 18.74 -16.11 -8.37
C LEU A 444 19.92 -15.56 -9.20
N GLN A 445 19.77 -15.51 -10.53
CA GLN A 445 20.71 -14.81 -11.41
C GLN A 445 20.20 -13.40 -11.72
N PRO A 446 21.04 -12.35 -11.65
CA PRO A 446 20.58 -10.99 -11.89
C PRO A 446 20.13 -10.84 -13.34
N ARG A 447 18.92 -10.34 -13.56
CA ARG A 447 18.38 -10.00 -14.88
C ARG A 447 17.99 -8.53 -14.91
N MET A 448 17.88 -7.99 -16.11
CA MET A 448 17.45 -6.62 -16.33
C MET A 448 16.03 -6.56 -16.88
N ARG A 449 15.25 -5.60 -16.39
CA ARG A 449 13.93 -5.24 -16.89
C ARG A 449 13.85 -3.74 -17.12
N PHE A 450 13.12 -3.36 -18.16
CA PHE A 450 13.03 -1.98 -18.59
C PHE A 450 11.62 -1.39 -18.52
N ASP A 451 10.70 -2.07 -17.82
CA ASP A 451 9.35 -1.57 -17.54
C ASP A 451 9.33 -0.48 -16.46
N TYR A 452 10.34 -0.43 -15.58
CA TYR A 452 10.46 0.55 -14.49
C TYR A 452 11.55 1.60 -14.68
N GLY A 453 12.48 1.40 -15.62
CA GLY A 453 13.60 2.31 -15.85
C GLY A 453 14.54 1.80 -16.93
N ALA A 454 15.68 2.47 -17.10
CA ALA A 454 16.71 2.11 -18.09
C ALA A 454 18.11 2.06 -17.48
N CYS A 455 19.03 1.33 -18.11
CA CYS A 455 20.43 1.31 -17.72
C CYS A 455 21.12 2.62 -18.11
N ARG A 456 21.59 3.40 -17.14
CA ARG A 456 22.29 4.67 -17.43
C ARG A 456 23.70 4.40 -17.98
N PRO A 457 24.10 5.00 -19.13
CA PRO A 457 25.44 4.82 -19.70
C PRO A 457 26.56 5.22 -18.73
N SER A 458 26.40 6.38 -18.09
CA SER A 458 27.41 6.98 -17.20
C SER A 458 27.49 6.39 -15.78
N CYS A 459 26.88 5.23 -15.50
CA CYS A 459 26.80 4.67 -14.14
C CYS A 459 27.41 3.26 -14.05
N ASN A 460 28.47 3.05 -13.27
CA ASN A 460 29.09 1.73 -13.06
C ASN A 460 28.86 1.14 -11.65
N ALA A 461 27.81 1.55 -10.95
CA ALA A 461 27.61 1.18 -9.55
C ALA A 461 27.51 -0.35 -9.32
N CYS A 462 26.84 -1.07 -10.22
CA CYS A 462 26.61 -2.51 -10.10
C CYS A 462 27.88 -3.35 -10.27
N THR A 463 28.83 -2.88 -11.07
CA THR A 463 30.10 -3.58 -11.34
C THR A 463 31.10 -3.36 -10.21
N ARG A 464 31.09 -2.18 -9.57
CA ARG A 464 31.96 -1.85 -8.41
C ARG A 464 31.64 -2.62 -7.13
N VAL A 465 30.40 -3.09 -6.96
CA VAL A 465 29.95 -3.74 -5.71
C VAL A 465 30.01 -5.27 -5.75
N CYS A 466 30.40 -5.88 -6.87
CA CYS A 466 30.33 -7.33 -7.04
C CYS A 466 31.49 -8.04 -6.32
N PRO A 467 31.25 -8.80 -5.22
CA PRO A 467 32.33 -9.36 -4.43
C PRO A 467 33.01 -10.57 -5.09
N THR A 468 32.31 -11.26 -5.99
CA THR A 468 32.82 -12.47 -6.66
C THR A 468 33.45 -12.19 -8.03
N GLY A 469 33.43 -10.92 -8.47
CA GLY A 469 33.84 -10.56 -9.83
C GLY A 469 32.93 -11.15 -10.93
N ALA A 470 31.72 -11.62 -10.59
CA ALA A 470 30.74 -12.08 -11.57
C ALA A 470 30.27 -10.94 -12.52
N LEU A 471 30.31 -9.71 -12.02
CA LEU A 471 30.29 -8.48 -12.81
C LEU A 471 31.67 -7.84 -12.64
N ARG A 472 32.53 -7.96 -13.66
CA ARG A 472 33.85 -7.33 -13.62
C ARG A 472 33.71 -5.81 -13.51
N GLU A 473 34.60 -5.16 -12.77
CA GLU A 473 34.59 -3.71 -12.67
C GLU A 473 34.88 -3.09 -14.05
N LEU A 474 34.07 -2.10 -14.42
CA LEU A 474 34.19 -1.35 -15.67
C LEU A 474 34.21 0.14 -15.33
N ALA A 475 35.06 0.90 -16.01
CA ALA A 475 34.95 2.36 -15.98
C ALA A 475 33.62 2.81 -16.64
N PRO A 476 33.06 3.96 -16.28
CA PRO A 476 31.81 4.45 -16.89
C PRO A 476 31.87 4.56 -18.42
N SER A 477 33.01 4.97 -18.98
CA SER A 477 33.25 5.04 -20.43
C SER A 477 33.27 3.67 -21.08
N GLU A 478 33.93 2.68 -20.47
CA GLU A 478 33.94 1.30 -20.97
C GLU A 478 32.54 0.68 -20.92
N LYS A 479 31.81 0.92 -19.83
CA LYS A 479 30.44 0.43 -19.66
C LYS A 479 29.49 1.04 -20.68
N ALA A 480 29.67 2.32 -21.02
CA ALA A 480 28.85 2.98 -22.03
C ALA A 480 28.88 2.23 -23.37
N ASN A 481 30.00 1.55 -23.67
CA ASN A 481 30.22 0.81 -24.91
C ASN A 481 30.09 -0.71 -24.72
N HIS A 482 29.58 -1.15 -23.56
CA HIS A 482 29.41 -2.57 -23.26
C HIS A 482 28.02 -3.03 -23.66
N ARG A 483 27.93 -3.79 -24.75
CA ARG A 483 26.66 -4.27 -25.32
C ARG A 483 26.10 -5.42 -24.48
N ILE A 484 24.93 -5.19 -23.90
CA ILE A 484 24.18 -6.19 -23.11
C ILE A 484 23.01 -6.81 -23.86
N GLY A 485 22.60 -6.20 -24.97
CA GLY A 485 21.46 -6.64 -25.76
C GLY A 485 21.25 -5.77 -26.99
N ARG A 486 20.21 -6.08 -27.77
CA ARG A 486 19.77 -5.32 -28.94
C ARG A 486 18.30 -4.97 -28.83
N ALA A 487 17.94 -3.76 -29.24
CA ALA A 487 16.55 -3.37 -29.31
C ALA A 487 15.91 -3.99 -30.57
N VAL A 488 14.76 -4.63 -30.40
CA VAL A 488 13.94 -5.25 -31.43
C VAL A 488 12.60 -4.53 -31.48
N VAL A 489 12.06 -4.33 -32.67
CA VAL A 489 10.80 -3.61 -32.90
C VAL A 489 9.73 -4.58 -33.37
N ASP A 490 8.67 -4.71 -32.59
CA ASP A 490 7.42 -5.32 -33.02
C ASP A 490 6.55 -4.26 -33.70
N ARG A 491 6.49 -4.33 -35.03
CA ARG A 491 5.74 -3.39 -35.87
C ARG A 491 4.25 -3.42 -35.56
N SER A 492 3.71 -4.58 -35.19
CA SER A 492 2.28 -4.77 -34.95
C SER A 492 1.78 -4.02 -33.71
N LEU A 493 2.67 -3.75 -32.75
CA LEU A 493 2.36 -3.03 -31.50
C LEU A 493 2.66 -1.54 -31.58
N CYS A 494 3.38 -1.07 -32.60
CA CYS A 494 3.83 0.31 -32.69
C CYS A 494 2.64 1.27 -32.89
N VAL A 495 2.54 2.31 -32.06
CA VAL A 495 1.43 3.30 -32.14
C VAL A 495 1.36 4.01 -33.50
N ASN A 496 2.49 4.16 -34.20
CA ASN A 496 2.51 4.74 -35.54
C ASN A 496 1.91 3.80 -36.60
N TYR A 497 2.01 2.50 -36.36
CA TYR A 497 1.43 1.46 -37.20
C TYR A 497 -0.04 1.23 -36.88
N THR A 498 -0.39 1.16 -35.58
CA THR A 498 -1.75 0.84 -35.11
C THR A 498 -2.73 2.00 -35.14
N THR A 499 -2.28 3.23 -34.90
CA THR A 499 -3.16 4.40 -34.74
C THR A 499 -3.06 5.34 -35.94
N PRO A 500 -4.15 5.55 -36.69
CA PRO A 500 -4.20 6.56 -37.75
C PRO A 500 -3.84 7.95 -37.20
N SER A 501 -3.15 8.79 -37.97
CA SER A 501 -2.70 10.15 -37.62
C SER A 501 -1.60 10.29 -36.54
N THR A 502 -1.16 9.21 -35.89
CA THR A 502 -0.10 9.29 -34.87
C THR A 502 1.31 9.26 -35.50
N GLN A 503 2.18 10.18 -35.08
CA GLN A 503 3.60 10.26 -35.48
C GLN A 503 4.54 10.34 -34.26
N CYS A 504 4.55 9.30 -33.44
CA CYS A 504 5.43 9.18 -32.28
C CYS A 504 6.90 8.96 -32.68
N ARG A 505 7.81 9.77 -32.12
CA ARG A 505 9.28 9.62 -32.26
C ARG A 505 10.03 9.48 -30.92
N ALA A 506 9.32 9.07 -29.87
CA ALA A 506 9.84 9.05 -28.50
C ALA A 506 11.09 8.17 -28.34
N CYS A 507 11.07 6.94 -28.89
CA CYS A 507 12.20 6.02 -28.78
C CYS A 507 13.47 6.52 -29.49
N GLY A 508 13.34 7.17 -30.65
CA GLY A 508 14.44 7.82 -31.35
C GLY A 508 15.02 9.00 -30.57
N ARG A 509 14.16 9.94 -30.15
CA ARG A 509 14.59 11.15 -29.43
C ARG A 509 15.27 10.86 -28.10
N MET A 510 14.82 9.82 -27.39
CA MET A 510 15.35 9.47 -26.08
C MET A 510 16.53 8.49 -26.13
N CYS A 511 16.96 8.06 -27.32
CA CYS A 511 18.08 7.13 -27.46
C CYS A 511 19.41 7.88 -27.21
N PRO A 512 20.15 7.61 -26.12
CA PRO A 512 21.40 8.31 -25.85
C PRO A 512 22.54 7.91 -26.80
N TYR A 513 22.35 6.86 -27.60
CA TYR A 513 23.33 6.34 -28.55
C TYR A 513 23.03 6.71 -30.01
N GLY A 514 21.92 7.42 -30.27
CA GLY A 514 21.47 7.69 -31.64
C GLY A 514 21.25 6.42 -32.48
N ALA A 515 20.92 5.30 -31.84
CA ALA A 515 20.82 3.99 -32.48
C ALA A 515 19.46 3.74 -33.16
N ILE A 516 18.50 4.67 -33.06
CA ILE A 516 17.13 4.49 -33.54
C ILE A 516 16.78 5.60 -34.51
N THR A 517 16.54 5.23 -35.77
CA THR A 517 16.00 6.11 -36.80
C THR A 517 14.56 5.72 -37.09
N HIS A 518 13.75 6.65 -37.60
CA HIS A 518 12.39 6.33 -38.03
C HIS A 518 12.38 6.28 -39.56
N THR A 519 12.02 5.13 -40.13
CA THR A 519 11.97 4.89 -41.58
C THR A 519 10.52 4.76 -42.04
N GLU A 520 10.29 5.05 -43.32
CA GLU A 520 8.98 4.91 -43.93
C GLU A 520 8.54 3.44 -44.02
N SER A 521 7.26 3.21 -43.74
CA SER A 521 6.61 1.91 -43.82
C SER A 521 5.12 2.09 -44.11
N THR A 522 4.45 1.04 -44.54
CA THR A 522 3.03 1.08 -44.91
C THR A 522 2.19 0.43 -43.82
N ARG A 523 1.16 1.14 -43.34
CA ARG A 523 0.19 0.59 -42.37
C ARG A 523 -0.65 -0.51 -43.02
N ALA A 524 -1.35 -1.29 -42.20
CA ALA A 524 -2.34 -2.28 -42.67
C ALA A 524 -3.45 -1.69 -43.57
N ASN A 525 -3.72 -0.38 -43.47
CA ASN A 525 -4.71 0.33 -44.30
C ASN A 525 -4.12 1.02 -45.54
N GLY A 526 -2.88 0.69 -45.92
CA GLY A 526 -2.21 1.24 -47.12
C GLY A 526 -1.62 2.65 -46.97
N LYS A 527 -1.84 3.35 -45.84
CA LYS A 527 -1.30 4.70 -45.62
C LYS A 527 0.16 4.68 -45.13
N PRO A 528 1.01 5.65 -45.52
CA PRO A 528 2.40 5.73 -45.07
C PRO A 528 2.49 6.07 -43.57
N CYS A 529 3.46 5.46 -42.88
CA CYS A 529 3.77 5.69 -41.48
C CYS A 529 5.27 5.57 -41.23
N MET A 530 5.73 6.13 -40.11
CA MET A 530 7.14 6.10 -39.72
C MET A 530 7.34 5.09 -38.59
N ILE A 531 8.07 4.01 -38.81
CA ILE A 531 8.37 3.00 -37.77
C ILE A 531 9.82 3.11 -37.33
N PRO A 532 10.13 2.86 -36.05
CA PRO A 532 11.51 2.86 -35.59
C PRO A 532 12.27 1.68 -36.20
N THR A 533 13.49 1.96 -36.65
CA THR A 533 14.48 1.00 -37.11
C THR A 533 15.73 1.15 -36.25
N VAL A 534 16.24 0.03 -35.75
CA VAL A 534 17.38 0.00 -34.82
C VAL A 534 18.64 -0.33 -35.57
N ASP A 535 19.66 0.51 -35.46
CA ASP A 535 21.02 0.21 -35.91
C ASP A 535 21.70 -0.71 -34.88
N PRO A 536 21.97 -1.99 -35.21
CA PRO A 536 22.59 -2.92 -34.29
C PRO A 536 23.99 -2.44 -33.91
N ASN A 537 24.75 -1.75 -34.76
CA ASN A 537 26.12 -1.37 -34.44
C ASN A 537 26.20 -0.32 -33.32
N LYS A 538 25.18 0.53 -33.21
CA LYS A 538 25.09 1.58 -32.19
C LYS A 538 24.33 1.19 -30.92
N CYS A 539 23.38 0.27 -31.03
CA CYS A 539 22.54 -0.11 -29.90
C CYS A 539 23.31 -0.94 -28.87
N VAL A 540 23.40 -0.50 -27.61
CA VAL A 540 24.05 -1.29 -26.54
C VAL A 540 23.06 -2.09 -25.67
N GLY A 541 21.75 -1.93 -25.90
CA GLY A 541 20.72 -2.60 -25.10
C GLY A 541 20.40 -1.93 -23.76
N CYS A 542 20.59 -0.61 -23.63
CA CYS A 542 20.36 0.11 -22.37
C CYS A 542 18.88 0.13 -21.91
N GLY A 543 17.93 -0.12 -22.81
CA GLY A 543 16.50 -0.21 -22.50
C GLY A 543 15.75 1.12 -22.42
N THR A 544 16.38 2.26 -22.68
CA THR A 544 15.69 3.57 -22.67
C THR A 544 14.51 3.60 -23.64
N CYS A 545 14.67 3.03 -24.83
CA CYS A 545 13.61 2.94 -25.82
C CYS A 545 12.42 2.06 -25.37
N GLU A 546 12.69 0.96 -24.67
CA GLU A 546 11.67 0.09 -24.08
C GLU A 546 10.92 0.83 -22.98
N TYR A 547 11.63 1.55 -22.10
CA TYR A 547 11.02 2.31 -21.02
C TYR A 547 10.06 3.41 -21.52
N VAL A 548 10.52 4.24 -22.47
CA VAL A 548 9.75 5.41 -22.95
C VAL A 548 8.66 5.07 -23.98
N CYS A 549 8.62 3.84 -24.50
CA CYS A 549 7.70 3.48 -25.57
C CYS A 549 6.23 3.61 -25.12
N ALA A 550 5.44 4.33 -25.93
CA ALA A 550 4.04 4.67 -25.67
C ALA A 550 3.05 3.52 -25.92
N ALA A 551 3.47 2.46 -26.63
CA ALA A 551 2.63 1.29 -26.86
C ALA A 551 2.20 0.64 -25.53
N ARG A 552 0.93 0.20 -25.47
CA ARG A 552 0.30 -0.47 -24.33
C ARG A 552 -0.56 -1.63 -24.82
N PRO A 553 -0.68 -2.73 -24.04
CA PRO A 553 -0.09 -2.94 -22.71
C PRO A 553 1.42 -3.24 -22.74
N ILE A 554 1.95 -3.76 -23.85
CA ILE A 554 3.36 -4.17 -24.00
C ILE A 554 4.12 -3.14 -24.86
N ALA A 555 5.46 -3.04 -24.68
CA ALA A 555 6.30 -2.19 -25.51
C ALA A 555 6.35 -2.68 -26.97
N ALA A 556 6.23 -1.78 -27.94
CA ALA A 556 6.48 -2.10 -29.35
C ALA A 556 7.97 -2.17 -29.70
N ILE A 557 8.84 -1.67 -28.82
CA ILE A 557 10.28 -1.80 -28.94
C ILE A 557 10.80 -2.30 -27.59
N HIS A 558 11.54 -3.41 -27.60
CA HIS A 558 12.06 -4.05 -26.40
C HIS A 558 13.50 -4.53 -26.62
N VAL A 559 14.23 -4.79 -25.54
CA VAL A 559 15.62 -5.26 -25.62
C VAL A 559 15.68 -6.78 -25.43
N GLU A 560 16.23 -7.45 -26.43
CA GLU A 560 16.65 -8.86 -26.38
C GLU A 560 18.09 -8.95 -25.87
N GLY A 561 18.35 -9.88 -24.96
CA GLY A 561 19.68 -10.10 -24.39
C GLY A 561 20.64 -10.76 -25.38
N GLU A 562 21.93 -10.47 -25.24
CA GLU A 562 23.00 -11.17 -25.99
C GLU A 562 23.55 -12.35 -25.16
N ALA A 563 23.88 -13.46 -25.83
CA ALA A 563 24.42 -14.65 -25.15
C ALA A 563 25.84 -14.43 -24.57
N ALA A 564 26.62 -13.55 -25.21
CA ALA A 564 27.92 -13.08 -24.73
C ALA A 564 28.00 -11.57 -24.97
N HIS A 565 28.47 -10.83 -23.97
CA HIS A 565 28.56 -9.38 -24.11
C HIS A 565 29.76 -8.98 -24.97
N GLN A 566 29.56 -8.04 -25.88
CA GLN A 566 30.57 -7.56 -26.82
C GLN A 566 30.82 -6.06 -26.63
N ARG A 567 31.98 -5.55 -27.09
CA ARG A 567 32.21 -4.09 -27.17
C ARG A 567 31.45 -3.53 -28.37
N SER A 568 30.69 -2.45 -28.19
CA SER A 568 30.13 -1.67 -29.30
C SER A 568 31.20 -0.74 -29.88
N GLN A 569 31.07 -0.42 -31.17
CA GLN A 569 32.02 0.44 -31.91
C GLN A 569 31.78 1.94 -31.71
N VAL A 570 30.98 2.35 -30.72
CA VAL A 570 30.47 3.73 -30.59
C VAL A 570 31.06 4.40 -29.37
N GLN A 571 31.47 5.67 -29.49
CA GLN A 571 31.71 6.57 -28.37
C GLN A 571 30.39 7.25 -28.00
N SER A 572 30.00 7.23 -26.72
CA SER A 572 28.81 7.95 -26.24
C SER A 572 28.94 9.45 -26.51
N VAL A 573 27.89 10.05 -27.09
CA VAL A 573 27.81 11.51 -27.36
C VAL A 573 27.49 12.27 -26.08
#